data_AF-A0A7X0H7P7-F1
#
_entry.id   AF-A0A7X0H7P7-F1
#
_cell.length_a   1.000
_cell.length_b   1.000
_cell.length_c   1.000
_cell.angle_alpha   90.00
_cell.angle_beta   90.00
_cell.angle_gamma   90.00
#
_symmetry.space_group_name_H-M   'P 1'
#
loop_
_entity.id
_entity.type
_entity.pdbx_description
1 polymer ?
#
loop_
_entity_poly.entity_id
_entity_poly.type
_entity_poly.pdbx_seq_one_letter_code
_entity_poly.pdbx_strand_id
1 'polypeptide(L)'
;MNESTPDFKGRVVCVTLADKAISEGTYILDPYFEIQAGRVFLVGNLTSNWKNLAGNTIAIAWDRVDSYIVADSIEEFQKAFSSNDQNDRGAEE
;
A
#
# COMPACT_ATOMS: atom_id res chain seq x y z
N MET A 1 -25.49 -7.72 2.53
CA MET A 1 -24.33 -6.92 2.98
C MET A 1 -23.74 -6.30 1.74
N ASN A 2 -24.12 -5.07 1.43
CA ASN A 2 -23.65 -4.34 0.24
C ASN A 2 -23.00 -3.05 0.71
N GLU A 3 -21.82 -3.18 1.31
CA GLU A 3 -20.91 -2.06 1.52
C GLU A 3 -19.65 -2.45 0.76
N SER A 4 -19.64 -2.04 -0.51
CA SER A 4 -18.67 -2.44 -1.52
C SER A 4 -17.26 -2.17 -1.03
N THR A 5 -16.49 -3.23 -0.83
CA THR A 5 -15.03 -3.10 -0.65
C THR A 5 -14.48 -2.22 -1.77
N PRO A 6 -13.57 -1.29 -1.47
CA PRO A 6 -13.01 -0.42 -2.49
C PRO A 6 -12.39 -1.26 -3.61
N ASP A 7 -12.73 -0.95 -4.85
CA ASP A 7 -12.12 -1.57 -6.03
C ASP A 7 -10.79 -0.88 -6.30
N PHE A 8 -9.71 -1.64 -6.21
CA PHE A 8 -8.34 -1.15 -6.42
C PHE A 8 -7.74 -1.63 -7.75
N LYS A 9 -8.57 -2.18 -8.64
CA LYS A 9 -8.12 -2.67 -9.92
C LYS A 9 -7.45 -1.55 -10.73
N GLY A 10 -6.28 -1.85 -11.30
CA GLY A 10 -5.45 -0.92 -12.05
C GLY A 10 -4.74 0.14 -11.21
N ARG A 11 -4.85 0.09 -9.88
CA ARG A 11 -4.20 1.04 -8.96
C ARG A 11 -3.05 0.41 -8.21
N VAL A 12 -2.23 1.26 -7.60
CA VAL A 12 -1.19 0.87 -6.66
C VAL A 12 -1.68 1.20 -5.26
N VAL A 13 -1.66 0.22 -4.37
CA VAL A 13 -2.00 0.44 -2.96
C VAL A 13 -0.75 0.27 -2.13
N CYS A 14 -0.42 1.30 -1.36
CA CYS A 14 0.60 1.24 -0.32
C CYS A 14 -0.10 0.99 1.01
N VAL A 15 0.21 -0.12 1.68
CA VAL A 15 -0.35 -0.45 2.99
C VAL A 15 0.69 -0.32 4.09
N THR A 16 0.28 0.26 5.21
CA THR A 16 1.05 0.29 6.45
C THR A 16 0.42 -0.71 7.42
N LEU A 17 1.25 -1.58 7.99
CA LEU A 17 0.83 -2.51 9.03
C LEU A 17 1.05 -1.86 10.39
N ALA A 18 0.16 -2.10 11.36
CA ALA A 18 0.21 -1.46 12.68
C ALA A 18 1.55 -1.66 13.43
N ASP A 19 2.31 -2.71 13.10
CA ASP A 19 3.60 -3.06 13.73
C ASP A 19 4.82 -2.50 12.96
N LYS A 20 4.59 -1.74 11.88
CA LYS A 20 5.64 -1.26 10.97
C LYS A 20 5.67 0.26 10.89
N ALA A 21 6.88 0.81 10.84
CA ALA A 21 7.07 2.24 10.61
C ALA A 21 6.48 2.64 9.23
N ILE A 22 5.85 3.81 9.16
CA ILE A 22 5.15 4.34 7.98
C ILE A 22 6.07 4.40 6.73
N SER A 23 7.39 4.54 6.94
CA SER A 23 8.40 4.53 5.88
C SER A 23 8.67 3.16 5.25
N GLU A 24 8.18 2.07 5.83
CA GLU A 24 8.26 0.69 5.31
C GLU A 24 6.95 0.22 4.66
N GLY A 25 6.11 1.13 4.14
CA GLY A 25 4.84 0.78 3.48
C GLY A 25 5.02 -0.24 2.35
N THR A 26 4.13 -1.25 2.29
CA THR A 26 4.17 -2.32 1.28
C THR A 26 3.36 -1.93 0.06
N TYR A 27 4.01 -1.91 -1.10
CA TYR A 27 3.38 -1.57 -2.38
C TYR A 27 2.83 -2.81 -3.07
N ILE A 28 1.54 -2.75 -3.39
CA ILE A 28 0.82 -3.83 -4.04
C ILE A 28 0.23 -3.31 -5.36
N LEU A 29 0.56 -4.00 -6.44
CA LEU A 29 0.08 -3.72 -7.79
C LEU A 29 -1.18 -4.53 -8.09
N ASP A 30 -2.16 -3.87 -8.72
CA ASP A 30 -3.46 -4.44 -9.09
C ASP A 30 -4.11 -5.24 -7.94
N PRO A 31 -4.25 -4.65 -6.73
CA PRO A 31 -4.72 -5.43 -5.61
C PRO A 31 -6.22 -5.70 -5.70
N TYR A 32 -6.62 -6.87 -5.20
CA TYR A 32 -8.00 -7.29 -5.08
C TYR A 32 -8.23 -7.96 -3.73
N PHE A 33 -9.48 -7.95 -3.27
CA PHE A 33 -9.85 -8.65 -2.05
C PHE A 33 -10.17 -10.11 -2.33
N GLU A 34 -9.64 -11.00 -1.48
CA GLU A 34 -9.91 -12.44 -1.53
C GLU A 34 -10.15 -12.97 -0.12
N ILE A 35 -11.09 -13.93 0.01
CA ILE A 35 -11.31 -14.63 1.28
C ILE A 35 -10.49 -15.93 1.25
N GLN A 36 -9.50 -16.03 2.14
CA GLN A 36 -8.71 -17.24 2.34
C GLN A 36 -8.93 -17.76 3.76
N ALA A 37 -9.32 -19.04 3.90
CA ALA A 37 -9.59 -19.68 5.19
C ALA A 37 -10.53 -18.86 6.12
N GLY A 38 -11.54 -18.21 5.55
CA GLY A 38 -12.52 -17.40 6.30
C GLY A 38 -12.03 -16.02 6.73
N ARG A 39 -10.89 -15.55 6.23
CA ARG A 39 -10.34 -14.22 6.52
C ARG A 39 -10.15 -13.43 5.22
N VAL A 40 -10.33 -12.11 5.29
CA VAL A 40 -10.16 -11.21 4.15
C VAL A 40 -8.69 -10.86 3.98
N PHE A 41 -8.18 -11.04 2.76
CA PHE A 41 -6.83 -10.68 2.34
C PHE A 41 -6.90 -9.69 1.19
N LEU A 42 -6.00 -8.70 1.22
CA LEU A 42 -5.65 -7.88 0.06
C LEU A 42 -4.53 -8.60 -0.68
N VAL A 43 -4.85 -9.11 -1.87
CA VAL A 43 -3.94 -9.91 -2.71
C VAL A 43 -3.51 -9.07 -3.90
N GLY A 44 -2.25 -9.13 -4.26
CA GLY A 44 -1.75 -8.50 -5.49
C GLY A 44 -0.27 -8.76 -5.69
N ASN A 45 0.36 -8.01 -6.59
CA ASN A 45 1.75 -8.25 -6.98
C ASN A 45 2.69 -7.27 -6.30
N LEU A 46 3.82 -7.77 -5.79
CA LEU A 46 4.87 -6.92 -5.24
C LEU A 46 5.59 -6.17 -6.37
N THR A 47 5.72 -4.87 -6.21
CA THR A 47 6.62 -4.07 -7.04
C THR A 47 8.09 -4.41 -6.79
N SER A 48 8.95 -4.09 -7.75
CA SER A 48 10.34 -4.54 -7.81
C SER A 48 11.23 -4.13 -6.63
N ASN A 49 10.76 -3.22 -5.76
CA ASN A 49 11.54 -2.64 -4.68
C ASN A 49 11.42 -3.38 -3.33
N TRP A 50 10.58 -4.41 -3.21
CA TRP A 50 10.40 -5.10 -1.93
C TRP A 50 11.33 -6.30 -1.76
N LYS A 51 12.47 -6.11 -1.06
CA LYS A 51 13.36 -7.18 -0.56
C LYS A 51 13.69 -8.31 -1.56
N ASN A 52 13.89 -8.00 -2.85
CA ASN A 52 14.11 -8.99 -3.93
C ASN A 52 12.95 -9.99 -4.17
N LEU A 53 11.76 -9.72 -3.63
CA LEU A 53 10.54 -10.51 -3.86
C LEU A 53 9.69 -9.96 -5.03
N ALA A 54 10.30 -9.10 -5.85
CA ALA A 54 9.72 -8.58 -7.08
C ALA A 54 8.99 -9.65 -7.89
N GLY A 55 7.76 -9.37 -8.33
CA GLY A 55 6.99 -10.29 -9.18
C GLY A 55 6.35 -11.47 -8.44
N ASN A 56 6.49 -11.57 -7.12
CA ASN A 56 5.70 -12.52 -6.33
C ASN A 56 4.34 -11.93 -5.98
N THR A 57 3.34 -12.79 -5.93
CA THR A 57 2.04 -12.47 -5.35
C THR A 57 2.16 -12.43 -3.83
N ILE A 58 1.60 -11.38 -3.23
CA ILE A 58 1.49 -11.21 -1.78
C ILE A 58 0.02 -11.20 -1.38
N ALA A 59 -0.29 -11.76 -0.21
CA ALA A 59 -1.59 -11.69 0.42
C ALA A 59 -1.43 -11.11 1.83
N ILE A 60 -2.05 -9.96 2.07
CA ILE A 60 -1.99 -9.25 3.37
C ILE A 60 -3.36 -9.34 4.03
N ALA A 61 -3.42 -9.86 5.26
CA ALA A 61 -4.66 -9.91 6.02
C ALA A 61 -5.18 -8.48 6.27
N TRP A 62 -6.39 -8.18 5.80
CA TRP A 62 -6.94 -6.82 5.82
C TRP A 62 -7.10 -6.26 7.23
N ASP A 63 -7.45 -7.12 8.19
CA ASP A 63 -7.56 -6.80 9.61
C ASP A 63 -6.22 -6.33 10.25
N ARG A 64 -5.08 -6.52 9.59
CA ARG A 64 -3.76 -6.03 10.05
C ARG A 64 -3.33 -4.70 9.43
N VAL A 65 -4.10 -4.20 8.45
CA VAL A 65 -3.82 -2.93 7.80
C VAL A 65 -4.27 -1.82 8.73
N ASP A 66 -3.33 -0.96 9.12
CA ASP A 66 -3.62 0.23 9.93
C ASP A 66 -4.14 1.36 9.04
N SER A 67 -3.42 1.62 7.96
CA SER A 67 -3.70 2.68 7.01
C SER A 67 -3.24 2.27 5.61
N TYR A 68 -3.90 2.83 4.59
CA TYR A 68 -3.57 2.57 3.19
C TYR A 68 -3.67 3.86 2.36
N ILE A 69 -2.83 3.93 1.33
CA ILE A 69 -2.81 5.02 0.35
C ILE A 69 -3.00 4.41 -1.02
N VAL A 70 -3.85 5.02 -1.83
CA VAL A 70 -4.12 4.60 -3.21
C VAL A 70 -3.51 5.62 -4.15
N ALA A 71 -2.75 5.15 -5.14
CA ALA A 71 -2.17 5.96 -6.20
C ALA A 71 -2.41 5.32 -7.56
N ASP A 72 -2.53 6.14 -8.61
CA ASP A 72 -2.63 5.65 -9.99
C ASP A 72 -1.30 5.10 -10.50
N SER A 73 -0.16 5.48 -9.90
CA SER A 73 1.17 4.96 -10.26
C SER A 73 2.18 5.09 -9.12
N ILE A 74 3.22 4.23 -9.16
CA ILE A 74 4.33 4.25 -8.17
C ILE A 74 5.05 5.60 -8.16
N GLU A 75 5.21 6.23 -9.34
CA GLU A 75 5.88 7.52 -9.49
C GLU A 75 5.15 8.66 -8.77
N GLU A 76 3.82 8.63 -8.74
CA GLU A 76 3.03 9.62 -8.01
C GLU A 76 3.21 9.47 -6.49
N PHE A 77 3.35 8.23 -6.02
CA PHE A 77 3.63 7.97 -4.61
C PHE A 77 5.04 8.46 -4.22
N GLN A 78 6.05 8.21 -5.05
CA GLN A 78 7.40 8.73 -4.81
C GLN A 78 7.41 10.26 -4.76
N LYS A 79 6.67 10.94 -5.64
CA LYS A 79 6.53 12.40 -5.60
C LYS A 79 5.84 12.89 -4.34
N ALA A 80 4.82 12.19 -3.85
CA ALA A 80 4.13 12.54 -2.61
C ALA A 80 5.05 12.42 -1.39
N PHE A 81 5.86 11.36 -1.31
CA PHE A 81 6.83 11.18 -0.23
C PHE A 81 8.02 12.14 -0.31
N SER A 82 8.55 12.41 -1.52
CA SER A 82 9.65 13.37 -1.69
C SER A 82 9.22 14.82 -1.44
N SER A 83 7.96 15.17 -1.72
CA SER A 83 7.44 16.52 -1.43
C SER A 83 7.22 16.77 0.05
N ASN A 84 6.98 15.71 0.85
CA ASN A 84 6.78 15.83 2.29
C ASN A 84 8.08 16.03 3.08
N ASP A 85 9.25 15.74 2.50
CA ASP A 85 10.57 16.00 3.12
C ASP A 85 10.97 17.49 3.03
N GLN A 86 10.44 18.25 2.07
CA GLN A 86 10.75 19.67 1.91
C GLN A 86 9.89 20.62 2.77
N ASN A 87 8.80 20.16 3.39
CA ASN A 87 7.91 21.02 4.17
C ASN A 87 8.14 20.99 5.69
N ASP A 88 9.25 20.40 6.16
CA ASP A 88 9.64 20.40 7.59
C ASP A 88 10.86 21.30 7.89
N ARG A 89 11.41 21.99 6.88
CA ARG A 89 12.59 22.87 7.02
C ARG A 89 12.31 24.37 6.85
N GLY A 90 11.04 24.77 6.80
CA GLY A 90 10.64 26.15 6.50
C GLY A 90 9.85 26.87 7.60
N ALA A 91 9.92 26.41 8.86
CA ALA A 91 9.21 27.01 9.98
C ALA A 91 10.14 27.47 11.12
N GLU A 92 11.36 27.89 10.79
CA GLU A 92 12.20 28.68 11.70
C GLU A 92 12.98 29.67 10.84
N GLU A 93 12.47 30.90 10.69
CA GLU A 93 13.19 32.19 10.69
C GLU A 93 12.22 33.38 10.42
#